data_AF-A0A5S5DV25-F1
#
_entry.id   AF-A0A5S5DV25-F1
#
_cell.length_a   1.000
_cell.length_b   1.000
_cell.length_c   1.000
_cell.angle_alpha   90.00
_cell.angle_beta   90.00
_cell.angle_gamma   90.00
#
_symmetry.space_group_name_H-M   'P 1'
#
loop_
_entity.id
_entity.type
_entity.pdbx_description
1 polymer ?
#
loop_
_entity_poly.entity_id
_entity_poly.type
_entity_poly.pdbx_seq_one_letter_code
_entity_poly.pdbx_strand_id
1 'polypeptide(L)'
;MSITPLFGAGVAGSKTDSFNDSVIKLEQKYWSYCGGSTDSFGYNVNEITITNIDPNGAHLENVEVLLSADDNSINWEVLLANSEYKSVETLTLDFGSIKNGQSVKLSYRWFAKCINGIAGDTKYDYQFNVMPSYTVIYNKAEAWTSKGSGNPA
;
A
#
# COMPACT_ATOMS: atom_id res chain seq x y z
N MET A 1 -14.64 -7.57 21.64
CA MET A 1 -14.77 -8.93 21.07
C MET A 1 -13.36 -9.41 20.77
N SER A 2 -12.90 -10.47 21.41
CA SER A 2 -11.52 -10.99 21.25
C SER A 2 -11.48 -11.89 20.01
N ILE A 3 -10.65 -11.55 19.03
CA ILE A 3 -10.52 -12.30 17.77
C ILE A 3 -9.37 -13.28 17.95
N THR A 4 -9.65 -14.58 17.98
CA THR A 4 -8.60 -15.61 18.00
C THR A 4 -8.22 -15.94 16.56
N PRO A 5 -6.97 -15.69 16.11
CA PRO A 5 -6.58 -15.96 14.72
C PRO A 5 -6.43 -17.47 14.48
N LEU A 6 -7.12 -17.98 13.46
CA LEU A 6 -6.89 -19.32 12.93
C LEU A 6 -5.85 -19.22 11.80
N PHE A 7 -4.67 -19.81 12.00
CA PHE A 7 -3.60 -19.80 10.99
C PHE A 7 -3.85 -20.90 9.96
N GLY A 8 -4.50 -20.56 8.84
CA GLY A 8 -4.57 -21.41 7.66
C GLY A 8 -3.50 -21.02 6.65
N ALA A 9 -2.44 -21.82 6.52
CA ALA A 9 -1.43 -21.64 5.48
C ALA A 9 -1.98 -22.12 4.13
N GLY A 10 -2.60 -21.22 3.36
CA GLY A 10 -2.96 -21.44 1.97
C GLY A 10 -1.94 -20.77 1.05
N VAL A 11 -1.34 -21.51 0.13
CA VAL A 11 -0.46 -20.97 -0.93
C VAL A 11 -1.31 -20.72 -2.18
N ALA A 12 -1.67 -19.45 -2.50
CA ALA A 12 -2.13 -19.03 -3.84
C ALA A 12 -2.26 -17.49 -3.99
N GLY A 13 -1.66 -16.93 -5.06
CA GLY A 13 -2.04 -15.67 -5.72
C GLY A 13 -1.66 -14.33 -5.04
N SER A 14 -0.41 -13.88 -5.16
CA SER A 14 -0.06 -12.47 -4.88
C SER A 14 -0.54 -11.56 -6.02
N LYS A 15 -1.31 -10.52 -5.71
CA LYS A 15 -1.60 -9.38 -6.61
C LYS A 15 -0.57 -8.29 -6.34
N THR A 16 -0.17 -7.60 -7.41
CA THR A 16 0.68 -6.41 -7.33
C THR A 16 -0.07 -5.27 -7.97
N ASP A 17 -0.40 -4.25 -7.18
CA ASP A 17 -0.92 -2.99 -7.69
C ASP A 17 0.20 -1.95 -7.71
N SER A 18 0.15 -1.04 -8.67
CA SER A 18 1.17 -0.02 -8.82
C SER A 18 0.54 1.33 -9.11
N PHE A 19 1.08 2.34 -8.46
CA PHE A 19 0.78 3.74 -8.70
C PHE A 19 2.09 4.45 -9.06
N ASN A 20 2.06 5.29 -10.09
CA ASN A 20 3.22 6.08 -10.48
C ASN A 20 2.76 7.51 -10.75
N ASP A 21 3.49 8.49 -10.24
CA ASP A 21 3.43 9.87 -10.70
C ASP A 21 4.83 10.35 -11.14
N SER A 22 5.04 11.65 -11.24
CA SER A 22 6.33 12.21 -11.67
C SER A 22 7.44 12.16 -10.62
N VAL A 23 7.13 11.82 -9.37
CA VAL A 23 8.03 11.92 -8.20
C VAL A 23 8.14 10.59 -7.45
N ILE A 24 7.07 9.79 -7.41
CA ILE A 24 7.05 8.50 -6.72
C ILE A 24 6.58 7.35 -7.62
N LYS A 25 7.13 6.17 -7.31
CA LYS A 25 6.62 4.87 -7.72
C LYS A 25 6.21 4.10 -6.47
N LEU A 26 4.96 3.65 -6.43
CA LEU A 26 4.38 2.87 -5.34
C LEU A 26 4.02 1.49 -5.87
N GLU A 27 4.49 0.44 -5.19
CA GLU A 27 4.15 -0.95 -5.47
C GLU A 27 3.57 -1.59 -4.22
N GLN A 28 2.34 -2.10 -4.31
CA GLN A 28 1.65 -2.79 -3.24
C GLN A 28 1.52 -4.27 -3.60
N LYS A 29 2.04 -5.17 -2.76
CA LYS A 29 1.94 -6.62 -2.95
C LYS A 29 1.05 -7.21 -1.88
N TYR A 30 0.00 -7.92 -2.30
CA TYR A 30 -0.97 -8.48 -1.38
C TYR A 30 -1.56 -9.82 -1.81
N TRP A 31 -2.02 -10.57 -0.82
CA TRP A 31 -2.62 -11.89 -1.01
C TRP A 31 -4.06 -11.80 -1.51
N SER A 32 -4.33 -12.16 -2.76
CA SER A 32 -5.70 -12.17 -3.32
C SER A 32 -6.51 -13.44 -2.98
N TYR A 33 -6.09 -14.16 -1.95
CA TYR A 33 -6.71 -15.40 -1.50
C TYR A 33 -6.61 -15.56 0.02
N CYS A 34 -7.68 -16.01 0.65
CA CYS A 34 -7.70 -16.41 2.05
C CYS A 34 -8.74 -17.53 2.22
N GLY A 35 -8.31 -18.62 2.85
CA GLY A 35 -9.16 -19.80 3.11
C GLY A 35 -10.10 -19.59 4.29
N GLY A 36 -10.54 -18.36 4.55
CA GLY A 36 -11.39 -18.04 5.70
C GLY A 36 -12.73 -18.75 5.61
N SER A 37 -13.13 -19.44 6.68
CA SER A 37 -14.49 -19.95 6.84
C SER A 37 -15.47 -18.77 7.01
N THR A 38 -16.78 -19.04 6.89
CA THR A 38 -17.83 -18.05 7.18
C THR A 38 -17.78 -17.51 8.61
N ASP A 39 -17.14 -18.24 9.52
CA ASP A 39 -17.22 -17.99 10.96
C ASP A 39 -15.92 -17.38 11.51
N SER A 40 -14.92 -17.14 10.66
CA SER A 40 -13.60 -16.68 11.08
C SER A 40 -12.95 -15.74 10.08
N PHE A 41 -12.38 -14.63 10.57
CA PHE A 41 -11.47 -13.83 9.77
C PHE A 41 -10.13 -14.56 9.59
N GLY A 42 -9.70 -14.69 8.35
CA GLY A 42 -8.30 -14.94 8.07
C GLY A 42 -7.49 -13.66 8.19
N TYR A 43 -6.23 -13.81 8.54
CA TYR A 43 -5.29 -12.71 8.78
C TYR A 43 -4.19 -12.72 7.74
N ASN A 44 -3.89 -11.55 7.19
CA ASN A 44 -2.93 -11.40 6.11
C ASN A 44 -1.94 -10.27 6.42
N VAL A 45 -0.67 -10.49 6.03
CA VAL A 45 0.40 -9.50 6.09
C VAL A 45 0.91 -9.25 4.68
N ASN A 46 0.92 -7.98 4.30
CA ASN A 46 1.28 -7.52 2.97
C ASN A 46 2.39 -6.49 3.02
N GLU A 47 2.91 -6.13 1.86
CA GLU A 47 3.96 -5.14 1.71
C GLU A 47 3.51 -4.00 0.80
N ILE A 48 3.98 -2.80 1.11
CA ILE A 48 3.92 -1.64 0.23
C ILE A 48 5.31 -1.02 0.16
N THR A 49 5.74 -0.68 -1.04
CA THR A 49 7.05 -0.09 -1.32
C THR A 49 6.85 1.23 -2.02
N ILE A 50 7.53 2.29 -1.55
CA ILE A 50 7.61 3.57 -2.23
C ILE A 50 9.06 3.78 -2.66
N THR A 51 9.23 4.17 -3.91
CA THR A 51 10.50 4.61 -4.47
C THR A 51 10.38 6.08 -4.84
N ASN A 52 11.31 6.92 -4.38
CA ASN A 52 11.46 8.28 -4.88
C ASN A 52 12.17 8.22 -6.25
N ILE A 53 11.47 8.65 -7.28
CA ILE A 53 11.90 8.67 -8.69
C ILE A 53 12.00 10.09 -9.24
N ASP A 54 12.08 11.11 -8.37
CA ASP A 54 12.14 12.50 -8.81
C ASP A 54 13.31 12.75 -9.78
N PRO A 55 13.03 13.21 -11.01
CA PRO A 55 14.06 13.39 -12.03
C PRO A 55 15.02 14.55 -11.71
N ASN A 56 14.65 15.44 -10.78
CA ASN A 56 15.45 16.60 -10.40
C ASN A 56 16.36 16.34 -9.20
N GLY A 57 16.36 15.12 -8.63
CA GLY A 57 17.22 14.83 -7.48
C GLY A 57 16.63 15.19 -6.12
N ALA A 58 15.36 15.62 -6.05
CA ALA A 58 14.78 16.07 -4.80
C ALA A 58 14.61 14.93 -3.79
N HIS A 59 14.70 15.27 -2.50
CA HIS A 59 14.30 14.35 -1.43
C HIS A 59 12.86 14.59 -1.03
N LEU A 60 12.21 13.55 -0.51
CA LEU A 60 10.84 13.61 -0.01
C LEU A 60 10.84 13.60 1.51
N GLU A 61 9.94 14.39 2.08
CA GLU A 61 9.68 14.46 3.52
C GLU A 61 8.20 14.23 3.80
N ASN A 62 7.87 13.78 5.01
CA ASN A 62 6.51 13.47 5.46
C ASN A 62 5.77 12.56 4.46
N VAL A 63 6.45 11.51 4.00
CA VAL A 63 5.88 10.56 3.04
C VAL A 63 4.91 9.66 3.78
N GLU A 64 3.64 9.78 3.46
CA GLU A 64 2.57 8.98 4.04
C GLU A 64 1.74 8.33 2.93
N VAL A 65 1.15 7.18 3.21
CA VAL A 65 0.13 6.57 2.36
C VAL A 65 -1.10 6.28 3.18
N LEU A 66 -2.23 6.85 2.77
CA LEU A 66 -3.54 6.45 3.27
C LEU A 66 -4.01 5.23 2.46
N LEU A 67 -4.30 4.14 3.16
CA LEU A 67 -4.92 2.95 2.60
C LEU A 67 -6.36 2.88 3.06
N SER A 68 -7.26 2.52 2.16
CA SER A 68 -8.60 2.02 2.48
C SER A 68 -8.86 0.75 1.69
N ALA A 69 -9.67 -0.15 2.26
CA ALA A 69 -10.18 -1.30 1.53
C ALA A 69 -11.54 -0.93 0.92
N ASP A 70 -11.67 -1.10 -0.39
CA ASP A 70 -12.97 -1.05 -1.06
C ASP A 70 -13.45 -2.47 -1.29
N ASP A 71 -14.56 -2.80 -0.64
CA ASP A 71 -15.20 -4.10 -0.72
C ASP A 71 -16.42 -4.01 -1.64
N ASN A 72 -16.16 -4.08 -2.94
CA ASN A 72 -17.22 -4.19 -3.95
C ASN A 72 -17.78 -5.62 -4.04
N SER A 73 -17.42 -6.52 -3.12
CA SER A 73 -17.84 -7.91 -3.15
C SER A 73 -19.06 -8.14 -2.26
N ILE A 74 -20.05 -8.84 -2.80
CA ILE A 74 -21.20 -9.33 -2.03
C ILE A 74 -20.87 -10.58 -1.20
N ASN A 75 -19.69 -11.18 -1.38
CA ASN A 75 -19.34 -12.48 -0.78
C ASN A 75 -18.29 -12.40 0.32
N TRP A 76 -17.65 -11.24 0.48
CA TRP A 76 -16.51 -11.05 1.36
C TRP A 76 -16.72 -9.83 2.23
N GLU A 77 -16.05 -9.81 3.39
CA GLU A 77 -15.81 -8.60 4.16
C GLU A 77 -14.30 -8.45 4.34
N VAL A 78 -13.76 -7.30 3.89
CA VAL A 78 -12.35 -6.93 3.98
C VAL A 78 -12.17 -5.77 4.95
N LEU A 79 -11.32 -5.95 5.97
CA LEU A 79 -11.05 -4.94 6.99
C LEU A 79 -9.55 -4.69 7.13
N LEU A 80 -9.10 -3.44 7.14
CA LEU A 80 -7.71 -3.11 7.48
C LEU A 80 -7.47 -3.31 8.98
N ALA A 81 -6.23 -3.61 9.35
CA ALA A 81 -5.85 -3.82 10.74
C ALA A 81 -4.73 -2.86 11.17
N ASN A 82 -4.90 -2.22 12.32
CA ASN A 82 -3.85 -1.41 12.92
C ASN A 82 -2.78 -2.29 13.62
N SER A 83 -1.78 -1.66 14.24
CA SER A 83 -0.70 -2.35 14.96
C SER A 83 -1.18 -3.17 16.16
N GLU A 84 -2.35 -2.84 16.73
CA GLU A 84 -3.01 -3.57 17.82
C GLU A 84 -3.95 -4.70 17.31
N TYR A 85 -3.92 -5.01 16.02
CA TYR A 85 -4.81 -6.01 15.39
C TYR A 85 -6.30 -5.66 15.48
N LYS A 86 -6.64 -4.38 15.60
CA LYS A 86 -8.04 -3.91 15.57
C LYS A 86 -8.40 -3.47 14.15
N SER A 87 -9.64 -3.76 13.76
CA SER A 87 -10.19 -3.32 12.47
C SER A 87 -10.26 -1.80 12.41
N VAL A 88 -9.85 -1.24 11.28
CA VAL A 88 -9.93 0.19 10.97
C VAL A 88 -10.42 0.37 9.54
N GLU A 89 -11.12 1.47 9.27
CA GLU A 89 -11.59 1.80 7.91
C GLU A 89 -10.43 2.24 7.02
N THR A 90 -9.52 3.02 7.60
CA THR A 90 -8.33 3.55 6.93
C THR A 90 -7.08 3.29 7.73
N LEU A 91 -5.96 3.06 7.04
CA LEU A 91 -4.64 2.90 7.63
C LEU A 91 -3.68 3.91 7.02
N THR A 92 -3.07 4.76 7.85
CA THR A 92 -1.96 5.62 7.43
C THR A 92 -0.65 4.91 7.67
N LEU A 93 0.16 4.79 6.62
CA LEU A 93 1.51 4.25 6.67
C LEU A 93 2.51 5.39 6.52
N ASP A 94 3.28 5.65 7.57
CA ASP A 94 4.31 6.69 7.61
C ASP A 94 5.67 6.11 7.17
N PHE A 95 6.16 6.59 6.02
CA PHE A 95 7.45 6.24 5.44
C PHE A 95 8.55 7.26 5.81
N GLY A 96 8.21 8.34 6.51
CA GLY A 96 9.15 9.38 6.91
C GLY A 96 9.76 10.11 5.72
N SER A 97 11.08 10.06 5.59
CA SER A 97 11.82 10.71 4.51
C SER A 97 12.47 9.72 3.56
N ILE A 98 12.45 10.06 2.26
CA ILE A 98 12.95 9.20 1.18
C ILE A 98 13.88 10.01 0.27
N LYS A 99 15.17 9.67 0.27
CA LYS A 99 16.16 10.28 -0.63
C LYS A 99 15.89 9.90 -2.08
N ASN A 100 16.36 10.71 -3.04
CA ASN A 100 16.20 10.35 -4.45
C ASN A 100 16.82 8.98 -4.76
N GLY A 101 16.10 8.15 -5.52
CA GLY A 101 16.45 6.78 -5.86
C GLY A 101 16.31 5.77 -4.72
N GLN A 102 15.99 6.20 -3.49
CA GLN A 102 15.76 5.30 -2.37
C GLN A 102 14.39 4.64 -2.47
N SER A 103 14.32 3.37 -2.08
CA SER A 103 13.07 2.66 -1.87
C SER A 103 12.89 2.34 -0.38
N VAL A 104 11.70 2.59 0.15
CA VAL A 104 11.31 2.25 1.52
C VAL A 104 10.12 1.30 1.46
N LYS A 105 10.16 0.26 2.29
CA LYS A 105 9.13 -0.78 2.36
C LYS A 105 8.53 -0.82 3.75
N LEU A 106 7.21 -0.89 3.82
CA LEU A 106 6.46 -1.14 5.06
C LEU A 106 5.54 -2.34 4.90
N SER A 107 5.26 -3.00 6.02
CA SER A 107 4.25 -4.05 6.10
C SER A 107 2.96 -3.51 6.69
N TYR A 108 1.83 -3.98 6.17
CA TYR A 108 0.51 -3.70 6.75
C TYR A 108 -0.31 -4.98 6.83
N ARG A 109 -1.42 -4.88 7.57
CA ARG A 109 -2.23 -6.04 7.96
C ARG A 109 -3.69 -5.78 7.61
N TRP A 110 -4.40 -6.86 7.31
CA TRP A 110 -5.83 -6.83 7.03
C TRP A 110 -6.45 -8.19 7.29
N PHE A 111 -7.76 -8.20 7.42
CA PHE A 111 -8.60 -9.34 7.69
C PHE A 111 -9.58 -9.58 6.54
N ALA A 112 -9.86 -10.84 6.25
CA ALA A 112 -10.88 -11.24 5.28
C ALA A 112 -11.80 -12.29 5.91
N LYS A 113 -13.13 -12.18 5.73
CA LYS A 113 -14.06 -13.27 6.03
C LYS A 113 -15.06 -13.47 4.91
N CYS A 114 -15.56 -14.70 4.74
CA CYS A 114 -16.68 -14.99 3.85
C CYS A 114 -17.99 -14.59 4.54
N ILE A 115 -18.88 -13.86 3.85
CA ILE A 115 -20.20 -13.47 4.41
C ILE A 115 -21.37 -14.31 3.87
N ASN A 116 -21.24 -14.95 2.71
CA ASN A 116 -22.34 -15.63 2.01
C ASN A 116 -22.12 -17.13 1.75
N GLY A 117 -21.48 -17.85 2.67
CA GLY A 117 -21.59 -19.31 2.69
C GLY A 117 -20.75 -20.10 1.69
N ILE A 118 -20.09 -19.47 0.73
CA ILE A 118 -19.20 -20.16 -0.21
C ILE A 118 -17.77 -20.12 0.36
N ALA A 119 -17.54 -20.92 1.38
CA ALA A 119 -16.18 -21.25 1.79
C ALA A 119 -15.55 -22.14 0.69
N GLY A 120 -14.64 -21.58 -0.10
CA GLY A 120 -13.92 -22.32 -1.12
C GLY A 120 -13.39 -21.45 -2.25
N ASP A 121 -12.09 -21.56 -2.51
CA ASP A 121 -11.34 -21.37 -3.77
C ASP A 121 -11.70 -20.24 -4.74
N THR A 122 -12.42 -19.22 -4.29
CA THR A 122 -12.75 -18.05 -5.09
C THR A 122 -11.70 -16.97 -4.84
N LYS A 123 -11.02 -16.57 -5.92
CA LYS A 123 -10.08 -15.45 -5.93
C LYS A 123 -10.84 -14.18 -5.55
N TYR A 124 -10.26 -13.38 -4.67
CA TYR A 124 -10.88 -12.15 -4.24
C TYR A 124 -10.83 -11.07 -5.32
N ASP A 125 -11.93 -10.34 -5.44
CA ASP A 125 -12.00 -9.09 -6.19
C ASP A 125 -12.28 -7.94 -5.21
N TYR A 126 -11.29 -7.64 -4.37
CA TYR A 126 -11.25 -6.41 -3.60
C TYR A 126 -10.14 -5.52 -4.14
N GLN A 127 -10.26 -4.22 -3.86
CA GLN A 127 -9.28 -3.23 -4.23
C GLN A 127 -8.86 -2.45 -3.00
N PHE A 128 -7.56 -2.22 -2.84
CA PHE A 128 -7.08 -1.23 -1.89
C PHE A 128 -6.96 0.10 -2.63
N ASN A 129 -7.61 1.13 -2.11
CA ASN A 129 -7.34 2.49 -2.56
C ASN A 129 -6.09 2.98 -1.83
N VAL A 130 -5.10 3.41 -2.61
CA VAL A 130 -3.83 3.96 -2.12
C VAL A 130 -3.76 5.44 -2.46
N MET A 131 -3.53 6.27 -1.45
CA MET A 131 -3.43 7.73 -1.62
C MET A 131 -2.14 8.21 -0.97
N PRO A 132 -1.04 8.34 -1.75
CA PRO A 132 0.21 8.87 -1.24
C PRO A 132 0.15 10.38 -1.03
N SER A 133 0.86 10.88 -0.01
CA SER A 133 1.07 12.29 0.30
C SER A 133 2.54 12.50 0.69
N TYR A 134 3.14 13.59 0.25
CA TYR A 134 4.55 13.90 0.52
C TYR A 134 4.87 15.38 0.24
N THR A 135 5.96 15.86 0.83
CA THR A 135 6.56 17.16 0.51
C THR A 135 7.83 16.97 -0.29
N VAL A 136 7.93 17.61 -1.46
CA VAL A 136 9.16 17.63 -2.26
C VAL A 136 10.09 18.73 -1.78
N ILE A 137 11.32 18.38 -1.43
CA ILE A 137 12.33 19.34 -0.98
C ILE A 137 13.45 19.43 -2.00
N TYR A 138 13.47 20.56 -2.70
CA TYR A 138 14.53 20.89 -3.65
C TYR A 138 15.75 21.48 -2.95
N ASN A 139 16.94 21.08 -3.39
CA ASN A 139 18.15 21.75 -2.96
C ASN A 139 18.19 23.17 -3.56
N LYS A 140 18.22 24.19 -2.70
CA LYS A 140 18.28 25.59 -3.12
C LYS A 140 19.49 25.89 -4.03
N ALA A 141 20.59 25.15 -3.87
CA ALA A 141 21.78 25.30 -4.70
C ALA A 141 21.55 24.86 -6.16
N GLU A 142 20.59 23.97 -6.41
CA GLU A 142 20.30 23.39 -7.72
C GLU A 142 19.07 24.04 -8.39
N ALA A 143 18.27 24.79 -7.63
CA ALA A 143 17.07 25.47 -8.13
C ALA A 143 17.36 26.59 -9.16
N TRP A 144 18.63 27.00 -9.33
CA TRP A 144 19.05 28.11 -10.19
C TRP A 144 20.09 27.75 -11.25
N THR A 145 20.53 26.49 -11.34
CA THR A 145 21.63 26.10 -12.26
C THR A 145 21.19 25.81 -13.70
N SER A 146 19.89 25.89 -14.04
CA SER A 146 19.41 25.69 -15.41
C SER A 146 18.98 27.00 -16.10
N LYS A 147 19.95 27.80 -16.52
CA LYS A 147 19.90 28.55 -17.80
C LYS A 147 21.31 28.88 -18.25
N GLY A 148 22.07 27.83 -18.57
CA GLY A 148 23.26 27.95 -19.40
C GLY A 148 22.84 28.61 -20.71
N SER A 149 23.45 29.76 -20.98
CA SER A 149 23.28 30.57 -22.18
C SER A 149 23.49 29.72 -23.44
N GLY A 150 22.39 29.31 -24.06
CA GLY A 150 22.39 28.94 -25.47
C GLY A 150 22.76 30.20 -26.25
N ASN A 151 24.03 30.31 -26.62
CA ASN A 151 24.52 31.35 -27.52
C ASN A 151 23.85 31.09 -28.88
N PRO A 152 23.00 31.97 -29.41
CA PRO A 152 22.50 31.80 -30.76
C PRO A 152 23.66 32.06 -31.71
N ALA A 153 24.00 31.06 -32.52
CA ALA A 153 24.83 31.23 -33.71
C ALA A 153 23.99 31.84 -34.83
#